data_AF-A0AAQ1GPM7-F1
#
_entry.id   AF-A0AAQ1GPM7-F1
#
_cell.length_a   1.000
_cell.length_b   1.000
_cell.length_c   1.000
_cell.angle_alpha   90.00
_cell.angle_beta   90.00
_cell.angle_gamma   90.00
#
_symmetry.space_group_name_H-M   'P 1'
#
loop_
_entity.id
_entity.type
_entity.pdbx_description
1 polymer ?
#
loop_
_entity_poly.entity_id
_entity_poly.type
_entity_poly.pdbx_seq_one_letter_code
_entity_poly.pdbx_strand_id
1 'polypeptide(L)'
;MLASRFGIGPVEVRSVTGRAVELTPFETGRMIADALGRFCRSADLQPEMEHIVADEKIDIADAARLRNWLLPHVRRLWGESAASGAGGAVSPDVVLKLWALSAPHIDADFILFDEAQDSDGVMLSVLARQRHAQVIYVGDPYQQIYEWRGAVNAMARIDAPECALTESFRFGPTFAALASRLLGQLGERTPLRGQDAIGSILVEDPAIAPPVDAVLCRKNVTAIWQLAVGLESGHRPAIRMSPAEITAFADGADQLLAGQRAFRPAAFSLFENWSEAQAFARTPFGQDLLPVVQIVDEVGTGYLRALAQQCAPERNADYMISTVHRAKGLEWKRVRVANDFRFRGADGSPFPDEDEMRLLYVAVTRAQHVLDISSMRDELLRLVARGR
;
A
#
# COMPACT_ATOMS: atom_id res chain seq x y z
N MET A 1 7.42 24.55 -9.04
CA MET A 1 8.03 23.30 -8.53
C MET A 1 9.02 23.62 -7.43
N LEU A 2 9.13 22.76 -6.41
CA LEU A 2 9.97 22.99 -5.22
C LEU A 2 11.44 23.27 -5.57
N ALA A 3 12.01 22.52 -6.51
CA ALA A 3 13.40 22.71 -6.95
C ALA A 3 13.65 24.08 -7.57
N SER A 4 12.74 24.59 -8.41
CA SER A 4 12.85 25.95 -8.96
C SER A 4 12.79 27.03 -7.87
N ARG A 5 11.94 26.84 -6.84
CA ARG A 5 11.88 27.76 -5.69
C ARG A 5 13.19 27.79 -4.90
N PHE A 6 13.89 26.67 -4.84
CA PHE A 6 15.16 26.52 -4.13
C PHE A 6 16.39 26.73 -5.01
N GLY A 7 16.22 27.08 -6.29
CA GLY A 7 17.33 27.29 -7.22
C GLY A 7 18.12 26.01 -7.55
N ILE A 8 17.47 24.86 -7.46
CA ILE A 8 18.07 23.54 -7.64
C ILE A 8 18.04 23.18 -9.13
N GLY A 9 19.23 23.09 -9.74
CA GLY A 9 19.44 22.61 -11.10
C GLY A 9 19.51 21.08 -11.19
N PRO A 10 19.72 20.53 -12.40
CA PRO A 10 20.00 19.11 -12.58
C PRO A 10 21.28 18.71 -11.83
N VAL A 11 21.31 17.48 -11.33
CA VAL A 11 22.43 16.95 -10.53
C VAL A 11 22.92 15.66 -11.15
N GLU A 12 24.21 15.58 -11.44
CA GLU A 12 24.83 14.37 -11.97
C GLU A 12 25.29 13.45 -10.82
N VAL A 13 24.85 12.20 -10.89
CA VAL A 13 25.24 11.11 -9.98
C VAL A 13 25.68 9.91 -10.79
N ARG A 14 26.58 9.08 -10.24
CA ARG A 14 26.99 7.82 -10.84
C ARG A 14 26.06 6.71 -10.40
N SER A 15 25.70 5.83 -11.33
CA SER A 15 25.04 4.56 -11.02
C SER A 15 26.01 3.53 -10.48
N VAL A 16 25.50 2.44 -9.90
CA VAL A 16 26.26 1.24 -9.50
C VAL A 16 27.03 0.60 -10.67
N THR A 17 26.65 0.89 -11.91
CA THR A 17 27.36 0.46 -13.13
C THR A 17 28.43 1.44 -13.60
N GLY A 18 28.67 2.53 -12.86
CA GLY A 18 29.63 3.59 -13.20
C GLY A 18 29.15 4.59 -14.25
N ARG A 19 27.94 4.44 -14.80
CA ARG A 19 27.35 5.39 -15.77
C ARG A 19 26.88 6.66 -15.05
N ALA A 20 27.13 7.81 -15.66
CA ALA A 20 26.54 9.08 -15.25
C ALA A 20 25.02 9.06 -15.49
N VAL A 21 24.27 9.48 -14.49
CA VAL A 21 22.82 9.62 -14.48
C VAL A 21 22.51 11.04 -14.01
N GLU A 22 21.72 11.76 -14.79
CA GLU A 22 21.25 13.09 -14.41
C GLU A 22 19.93 12.97 -13.66
N LEU A 23 19.88 13.53 -12.45
CA LEU A 23 18.66 13.74 -11.70
C LEU A 23 18.06 15.10 -12.07
N THR A 24 16.83 15.08 -12.54
CA THR A 24 16.09 16.27 -12.93
C THR A 24 15.73 17.15 -11.71
N PRO A 25 15.47 18.45 -11.89
CA PRO A 25 14.92 19.30 -10.83
C PRO A 25 13.61 18.76 -10.23
N PHE A 26 12.79 18.06 -11.02
CA PHE A 26 11.57 17.46 -10.50
C PHE A 26 11.88 16.33 -9.50
N GLU A 27 12.81 15.43 -9.84
CA GLU A 27 13.21 14.31 -9.00
C GLU A 27 13.85 14.79 -7.70
N THR A 28 14.79 15.74 -7.77
CA THR A 28 15.41 16.31 -6.57
C THR A 28 14.41 17.05 -5.69
N GLY A 29 13.46 17.77 -6.30
CA GLY A 29 12.34 18.38 -5.58
C GLY A 29 11.46 17.35 -4.86
N ARG A 30 11.17 16.22 -5.50
CA ARG A 30 10.42 15.11 -4.87
C ARG A 30 11.21 14.50 -3.71
N MET A 31 12.51 14.24 -3.88
CA MET A 31 13.37 13.71 -2.81
C MET A 31 13.37 14.58 -1.56
N ILE A 32 13.36 15.91 -1.72
CA ILE A 32 13.30 16.87 -0.60
C ILE A 32 11.95 16.77 0.13
N ALA A 33 10.85 16.77 -0.62
CA ALA A 33 9.50 16.67 -0.03
C ALA A 33 9.30 15.32 0.69
N ASP A 34 9.75 14.22 0.10
CA ASP A 34 9.67 12.89 0.70
C ASP A 34 10.55 12.79 1.95
N ALA A 35 11.75 13.36 1.92
CA ALA A 35 12.64 13.39 3.08
C ALA A 35 12.04 14.19 4.24
N LEU A 36 11.38 15.31 3.96
CA LEU A 36 10.61 16.03 4.98
C LEU A 36 9.50 15.15 5.58
N GLY A 37 8.74 14.45 4.73
CA GLY A 37 7.69 13.52 5.19
C GLY A 37 8.24 12.41 6.09
N ARG A 38 9.41 11.82 5.74
CA ARG A 38 10.08 10.82 6.58
C ARG A 38 10.54 11.40 7.92
N PHE A 39 11.11 12.59 7.92
CA PHE A 39 11.47 13.30 9.16
C PHE A 39 10.26 13.56 10.05
N CYS A 40 9.15 14.03 9.47
CA CYS A 40 7.94 14.29 10.25
C CYS A 40 7.37 13.03 10.92
N ARG A 41 7.63 11.84 10.34
CA ARG A 41 7.23 10.53 10.89
C ARG A 41 8.29 9.87 11.76
N SER A 42 9.48 10.46 11.91
CA SER A 42 10.57 9.91 12.73
C SER A 42 10.56 10.47 14.16
N ALA A 43 11.31 9.81 15.04
CA ALA A 43 11.53 10.30 16.41
C ALA A 43 12.55 11.45 16.50
N ASP A 44 13.25 11.78 15.40
CA ASP A 44 14.37 12.71 15.40
C ASP A 44 13.92 14.15 15.64
N LEU A 45 14.78 14.97 16.25
CA LEU A 45 14.43 16.36 16.57
C LEU A 45 14.63 17.32 15.39
N GLN A 46 15.46 16.93 14.41
CA GLN A 46 15.78 17.72 13.22
C GLN A 46 15.88 16.80 11.99
N PRO A 47 15.73 17.34 10.76
CA PRO A 47 16.02 16.56 9.56
C PRO A 47 17.50 16.14 9.53
N GLU A 48 17.70 14.83 9.40
CA GLU A 48 18.99 14.16 9.23
C GLU A 48 19.14 13.47 7.85
N MET A 49 20.38 13.10 7.48
CA MET A 49 20.70 12.47 6.18
C MET A 49 19.95 11.16 5.94
N GLU A 50 19.63 10.40 7.00
CA GLU A 50 18.95 9.11 6.92
C GLU A 50 17.52 9.23 6.35
N HIS A 51 16.90 10.41 6.44
CA HIS A 51 15.59 10.67 5.85
C HIS A 51 15.63 10.80 4.31
N ILE A 52 16.82 10.98 3.73
CA ILE A 52 17.02 11.16 2.30
C ILE A 52 17.37 9.80 1.68
N VAL A 53 16.34 9.16 1.10
CA VAL A 53 16.51 7.89 0.38
C VAL A 53 16.96 8.20 -1.04
N ALA A 54 18.12 7.66 -1.41
CA ALA A 54 18.62 7.64 -2.78
C ALA A 54 18.23 6.29 -3.42
N ASP A 55 18.03 6.28 -4.75
CA ASP A 55 17.78 5.06 -5.51
C ASP A 55 18.96 4.08 -5.32
N GLU A 56 18.66 2.79 -5.11
CA GLU A 56 19.66 1.73 -4.91
C GLU A 56 20.58 1.55 -6.12
N LYS A 57 20.16 2.05 -7.30
CA LYS A 57 20.96 2.07 -8.51
C LYS A 57 22.03 3.15 -8.50
N ILE A 58 22.02 4.08 -7.56
CA ILE A 58 23.05 5.12 -7.40
C ILE A 58 24.23 4.54 -6.61
N ASP A 59 25.45 4.82 -7.05
CA ASP A 59 26.68 4.44 -6.35
C ASP A 59 26.68 4.95 -4.90
N ILE A 60 27.21 4.14 -3.97
CA ILE A 60 27.13 4.43 -2.53
C ILE A 60 27.80 5.78 -2.18
N ALA A 61 28.93 6.11 -2.80
CA ALA A 61 29.63 7.36 -2.53
C ALA A 61 28.86 8.57 -3.08
N ASP A 62 28.30 8.44 -4.28
CA ASP A 62 27.47 9.48 -4.89
C ASP A 62 26.12 9.65 -4.18
N ALA A 63 25.53 8.57 -3.68
CA ALA A 63 24.35 8.61 -2.82
C ALA A 63 24.64 9.38 -1.52
N ALA A 64 25.77 9.12 -0.87
CA ALA A 64 26.19 9.88 0.32
C ALA A 64 26.42 11.37 0.01
N ARG A 65 27.08 11.68 -1.11
CA ARG A 65 27.25 13.08 -1.58
C ARG A 65 25.91 13.76 -1.82
N LEU A 66 24.99 13.07 -2.50
CA LEU A 66 23.65 13.57 -2.81
C LEU A 66 22.85 13.85 -1.53
N ARG A 67 22.87 12.94 -0.55
CA ARG A 67 22.20 13.14 0.75
C ARG A 67 22.72 14.37 1.48
N ASN A 68 24.05 14.52 1.55
CA ASN A 68 24.68 15.66 2.20
C ASN A 68 24.32 16.98 1.50
N TRP A 69 24.26 16.98 0.17
CA TRP A 69 23.89 18.16 -0.62
C TRP A 69 22.40 18.52 -0.49
N LEU A 70 21.50 17.53 -0.41
CA LEU A 70 20.05 17.76 -0.28
C LEU A 70 19.63 18.19 1.14
N LEU A 71 20.39 17.80 2.18
CA LEU A 71 20.02 18.03 3.58
C LEU A 71 19.73 19.50 3.94
N PRO A 72 20.54 20.50 3.53
CA PRO A 72 20.24 21.91 3.78
C PRO A 72 18.90 22.35 3.17
N HIS A 73 18.51 21.79 2.02
CA HIS A 73 17.24 22.09 1.37
C HIS A 73 16.05 21.47 2.11
N VAL A 74 16.21 20.27 2.68
CA VAL A 74 15.20 19.65 3.56
C VAL A 74 15.01 20.48 4.83
N ARG A 75 16.10 20.92 5.46
CA ARG A 75 16.07 21.78 6.66
C ARG A 75 15.42 23.15 6.37
N ARG A 76 15.71 23.73 5.20
CA ARG A 76 15.04 24.95 4.74
C ARG A 76 13.54 24.73 4.58
N LEU A 77 13.13 23.65 3.91
CA LEU A 77 11.70 23.34 3.74
C LEU A 77 11.01 23.13 5.09
N TRP A 78 11.65 22.40 6.01
CA TRP A 78 11.14 22.26 7.38
C TRP A 78 10.93 23.61 8.06
N GLY A 79 11.92 24.50 8.02
CA GLY A 79 11.80 25.84 8.58
C GLY A 79 10.65 26.66 7.97
N GLU A 80 10.48 26.58 6.65
CA GLU A 80 9.35 27.21 5.95
C GLU A 80 7.99 26.58 6.35
N SER A 81 7.93 25.26 6.54
CA SER A 81 6.70 24.53 6.92
C SER A 81 6.32 24.69 8.39
N ALA A 82 7.31 24.86 9.28
CA ALA A 82 7.12 25.03 10.71
C ALA A 82 6.79 26.48 11.12
N ALA A 83 7.10 27.46 10.27
CA ALA A 83 6.90 28.87 10.57
C ALA A 83 5.42 29.27 10.56
N SER A 84 4.97 29.91 11.65
CA SER A 84 3.64 30.53 11.71
C SER A 84 3.54 31.68 10.71
N GLY A 85 2.50 31.69 9.87
CA GLY A 85 2.25 32.76 8.90
C GLY A 85 2.93 32.60 7.54
N ALA A 86 3.67 31.50 7.30
CA ALA A 86 4.02 31.10 5.94
C ALA A 86 2.72 30.73 5.21
N GLY A 87 2.29 31.51 4.22
CA GLY A 87 1.02 31.34 3.51
C GLY A 87 0.87 30.06 2.67
N GLY A 88 1.53 28.96 3.03
CA GLY A 88 1.40 27.65 2.42
C GLY A 88 0.56 26.70 3.28
N ALA A 89 -0.05 25.70 2.63
CA ALA A 89 -0.75 24.63 3.33
C ALA A 89 0.23 23.78 4.15
N VAL A 90 -0.05 23.61 5.45
CA VAL A 90 0.71 22.73 6.34
C VAL A 90 0.18 21.31 6.18
N SER A 91 1.07 20.33 5.96
CA SER A 91 0.65 18.93 5.87
C SER A 91 0.30 18.37 7.25
N PRO A 92 -0.60 17.36 7.34
CA PRO A 92 -0.91 16.69 8.60
C PRO A 92 0.35 16.15 9.32
N ASP A 93 1.32 15.61 8.57
CA ASP A 93 2.57 15.11 9.16
C ASP A 93 3.38 16.24 9.84
N VAL A 94 3.41 17.45 9.27
CA VAL A 94 4.09 18.60 9.87
C VAL A 94 3.37 19.05 11.15
N VAL A 95 2.04 19.09 11.15
CA VAL A 95 1.26 19.40 12.36
C VAL A 95 1.57 18.39 13.47
N LEU A 96 1.55 17.10 13.14
CA LEU A 96 1.87 16.04 14.08
C LEU A 96 3.30 16.17 14.63
N LYS A 97 4.28 16.45 13.77
CA LYS A 97 5.67 16.66 14.18
C LYS A 97 5.84 17.86 15.10
N LEU A 98 5.21 18.99 14.80
CA LEU A 98 5.24 20.18 15.65
C LEU A 98 4.62 19.91 17.02
N TRP A 99 3.49 19.20 17.05
CA TRP A 99 2.87 18.76 18.29
C TRP A 99 3.81 17.84 19.08
N ALA A 100 4.41 16.84 18.45
CA ALA A 100 5.37 15.94 19.12
C ALA A 100 6.60 16.68 19.66
N LEU A 101 7.12 17.67 18.92
CA LEU A 101 8.23 18.53 19.32
C LEU A 101 7.89 19.46 20.49
N SER A 102 6.61 19.76 20.70
CA SER A 102 6.15 20.51 21.88
C SER A 102 6.26 19.71 23.18
N ALA A 103 6.70 18.45 23.10
CA ALA A 103 6.80 17.51 24.22
C ALA A 103 5.48 17.42 25.01
N PRO A 104 4.39 16.99 24.34
CA PRO A 104 3.06 17.05 24.92
C PRO A 104 2.94 16.08 26.11
N HIS A 105 2.21 16.53 27.11
CA HIS A 105 1.77 15.71 28.24
C HIS A 105 0.30 15.33 28.02
N ILE A 106 0.03 14.03 27.94
CA ILE A 106 -1.34 13.49 27.84
C ILE A 106 -1.83 13.25 29.26
N ASP A 107 -2.74 14.11 29.75
CA ASP A 107 -3.28 14.05 31.11
C ASP A 107 -4.27 12.88 31.27
N ALA A 108 -3.70 11.68 31.45
CA ALA A 108 -4.41 10.42 31.64
C ALA A 108 -3.52 9.43 32.39
N ASP A 109 -4.14 8.57 33.20
CA ASP A 109 -3.44 7.46 33.87
C ASP A 109 -3.21 6.27 32.93
N PHE A 110 -4.08 6.11 31.93
CA PHE A 110 -4.05 5.02 30.94
C PHE A 110 -4.19 5.56 29.53
N ILE A 111 -3.34 5.08 28.61
CA ILE A 111 -3.38 5.44 27.19
C ILE A 111 -3.56 4.15 26.39
N LEU A 112 -4.70 4.02 25.72
CA LEU A 112 -4.99 2.90 24.82
C LEU A 112 -4.65 3.32 23.40
N PHE A 113 -3.70 2.62 22.79
CA PHE A 113 -3.21 2.92 21.46
C PHE A 113 -3.50 1.75 20.52
N ASP A 114 -4.52 1.93 19.68
CA ASP A 114 -5.01 0.94 18.72
C ASP A 114 -4.24 1.00 17.40
N GLU A 115 -4.30 -0.09 16.61
CA GLU A 115 -3.62 -0.23 15.30
C GLU A 115 -2.11 0.08 15.36
N ALA A 116 -1.43 -0.34 16.44
CA ALA A 116 -0.04 -0.01 16.71
C ALA A 116 0.94 -0.40 15.57
N GLN A 117 0.60 -1.39 14.74
CA GLN A 117 1.33 -1.81 13.54
C GLN A 117 1.46 -0.72 12.46
N ASP A 118 0.50 0.21 12.40
CA ASP A 118 0.48 1.29 11.41
C ASP A 118 1.09 2.59 11.97
N SER A 119 1.54 2.57 13.23
CA SER A 119 2.15 3.73 13.87
C SER A 119 3.50 4.09 13.25
N ASP A 120 3.88 5.34 13.40
CA ASP A 120 5.17 5.86 13.01
C ASP A 120 6.10 6.10 14.22
N GLY A 121 7.35 6.45 13.93
CA GLY A 121 8.35 6.70 14.97
C GLY A 121 8.05 7.96 15.79
N VAL A 122 7.38 8.96 15.20
CA VAL A 122 7.04 10.19 15.92
C VAL A 122 6.01 9.91 17.02
N MET A 123 4.93 9.18 16.73
CA MET A 123 3.91 8.82 17.72
C MET A 123 4.46 7.91 18.80
N LEU A 124 5.22 6.87 18.44
CA LEU A 124 5.86 5.99 19.42
C LEU A 124 6.79 6.77 20.35
N SER A 125 7.51 7.78 19.83
CA SER A 125 8.37 8.62 20.66
C SER A 125 7.56 9.46 21.67
N VAL A 126 6.36 9.94 21.29
CA VAL A 126 5.49 10.69 22.20
C VAL A 126 4.97 9.79 23.30
N LEU A 127 4.46 8.60 22.94
CA LEU A 127 3.95 7.60 23.89
C LEU A 127 5.04 7.14 24.86
N ALA A 128 6.25 6.87 24.37
CA ALA A 128 7.39 6.49 25.21
C ALA A 128 7.79 7.56 26.25
N ARG A 129 7.44 8.83 26.02
CA ARG A 129 7.68 9.93 26.98
C ARG A 129 6.59 10.05 28.05
N GLN A 130 5.43 9.40 27.87
CA GLN A 130 4.32 9.43 28.84
C GLN A 130 4.61 8.50 30.03
N ARG A 131 5.72 8.73 30.74
CA ARG A 131 6.20 7.87 31.85
C ARG A 131 5.27 7.85 33.06
N HIS A 132 4.34 8.80 33.14
CA HIS A 132 3.32 8.88 34.19
C HIS A 132 2.12 7.97 33.94
N ALA A 133 1.91 7.53 32.70
CA ALA A 133 0.74 6.76 32.28
C ALA A 133 1.10 5.31 31.92
N GLN A 134 0.16 4.39 32.12
CA GLN A 134 0.26 3.05 31.55
C GLN A 134 -0.20 3.10 30.08
N VAL A 135 0.72 2.82 29.16
CA VAL A 135 0.40 2.73 27.72
C VAL A 135 0.12 1.28 27.35
N ILE A 136 -1.03 1.04 26.72
CA ILE A 136 -1.48 -0.27 26.23
C ILE A 136 -1.52 -0.20 24.71
N TYR A 137 -0.69 -1.01 24.06
CA TYR A 137 -0.65 -1.09 22.61
C TYR A 137 -1.48 -2.28 22.15
N VAL A 138 -2.41 -2.03 21.23
CA VAL A 138 -3.22 -3.06 20.58
C VAL A 138 -2.90 -3.03 19.10
N GLY A 139 -2.67 -4.22 18.52
CA GLY A 139 -2.30 -4.32 17.13
C GLY A 139 -2.06 -5.75 16.67
N ASP A 140 -1.90 -5.90 15.36
CA ASP A 140 -1.53 -7.15 14.70
C ASP A 140 -0.31 -6.87 13.80
N PRO A 141 0.89 -7.36 14.15
CA PRO A 141 2.10 -7.11 13.37
C PRO A 141 2.03 -7.68 11.95
N TYR A 142 1.16 -8.67 11.70
CA TYR A 142 0.96 -9.26 10.38
C TYR A 142 -0.06 -8.50 9.53
N GLN A 143 -0.73 -7.47 10.05
CA GLN A 143 -1.56 -6.55 9.27
C GLN A 143 -0.83 -5.27 8.85
N GLN A 144 0.49 -5.18 9.08
CA GLN A 144 1.30 -4.09 8.55
C GLN A 144 1.44 -4.22 7.01
N ILE A 145 0.66 -3.45 6.25
CA ILE A 145 0.62 -3.52 4.76
C ILE A 145 0.95 -2.18 4.09
N TYR A 146 1.50 -1.21 4.84
CA TYR A 146 1.92 0.09 4.32
C TYR A 146 3.44 0.30 4.39
N GLU A 147 4.24 -0.78 4.42
CA GLU A 147 5.71 -0.74 4.49
C GLU A 147 6.35 0.13 3.39
N TRP A 148 5.77 0.13 2.18
CA TRP A 148 6.18 0.98 1.06
C TRP A 148 6.09 2.49 1.32
N ARG A 149 5.37 2.93 2.36
CA ARG A 149 5.34 4.33 2.82
C ARG A 149 6.50 4.67 3.77
N GLY A 150 7.41 3.72 4.03
CA GLY A 150 8.47 3.85 5.01
C GLY A 150 8.01 3.58 6.45
N ALA A 151 6.89 2.86 6.62
CA ALA A 151 6.47 2.39 7.94
C ALA A 151 7.52 1.39 8.45
N VAL A 152 8.24 1.77 9.50
CA VAL A 152 9.11 0.84 10.22
C VAL A 152 8.23 -0.11 11.02
N ASN A 153 8.64 -1.35 11.26
CA ASN A 153 7.92 -2.27 12.15
C ASN A 153 7.82 -1.64 13.55
N ALA A 154 6.73 -0.92 13.77
CA ALA A 154 6.49 -0.08 14.93
C ALA A 154 6.37 -0.94 16.18
N MET A 155 5.67 -2.08 16.05
CA MET A 155 5.47 -3.02 17.14
C MET A 155 6.78 -3.67 17.58
N ALA A 156 7.71 -3.97 16.67
CA ALA A 156 9.03 -4.49 17.03
C ALA A 156 9.90 -3.53 17.86
N ARG A 157 9.53 -2.24 17.93
CA ARG A 157 10.22 -1.23 18.75
C ARG A 157 9.58 -1.03 20.12
N ILE A 158 8.45 -1.67 20.39
CA ILE A 158 7.72 -1.54 21.64
C ILE A 158 8.29 -2.58 22.62
N ASP A 159 8.89 -2.09 23.70
CA ASP A 159 9.35 -2.93 24.81
C ASP A 159 8.26 -2.98 25.90
N ALA A 160 7.38 -3.98 25.82
CA ALA A 160 6.28 -4.18 26.76
C ALA A 160 5.92 -5.68 26.89
N PRO A 161 5.35 -6.12 28.03
CA PRO A 161 4.80 -7.47 28.14
C PRO A 161 3.71 -7.71 27.10
N GLU A 162 3.82 -8.83 26.36
CA GLU A 162 2.90 -9.18 25.29
C GLU A 162 1.85 -10.20 25.75
N CYS A 163 0.63 -10.08 25.23
CA CYS A 163 -0.44 -11.05 25.41
C CYS A 163 -1.16 -11.26 24.09
N ALA A 164 -1.15 -12.48 23.57
CA ALA A 164 -1.78 -12.81 22.30
C ALA A 164 -3.29 -13.05 22.49
N LEU A 165 -4.11 -12.35 21.70
CA LEU A 165 -5.53 -12.64 21.53
C LEU A 165 -5.71 -13.51 20.28
N THR A 166 -5.89 -14.81 20.49
CA THR A 166 -5.84 -15.79 19.39
C THR A 166 -7.20 -16.15 18.82
N GLU A 167 -8.31 -15.74 19.46
CA GLU A 167 -9.66 -16.09 19.02
C GLU A 167 -10.29 -14.97 18.19
N SER A 168 -10.72 -15.30 16.97
CA SER A 168 -11.44 -14.43 16.06
C SER A 168 -12.94 -14.47 16.36
N PHE A 169 -13.50 -13.28 16.60
CA PHE A 169 -14.95 -13.07 16.72
C PHE A 169 -15.63 -12.81 15.38
N ARG A 170 -14.85 -12.81 14.28
CA ARG A 170 -15.32 -12.49 12.92
C ARG A 170 -15.75 -13.73 12.14
N PHE A 171 -15.03 -14.83 12.31
CA PHE A 171 -15.18 -16.03 11.48
C PHE A 171 -14.91 -17.31 12.28
N GLY A 172 -15.36 -18.42 11.72
CA GLY A 172 -15.21 -19.75 12.27
C GLY A 172 -13.91 -20.47 11.89
N PRO A 173 -13.79 -21.74 12.30
CA PRO A 173 -12.53 -22.49 12.26
C PRO A 173 -11.92 -22.64 10.87
N THR A 174 -12.72 -22.75 9.81
CA THR A 174 -12.24 -22.92 8.43
C THR A 174 -11.34 -21.78 8.00
N PHE A 175 -11.76 -20.53 8.22
CA PHE A 175 -10.97 -19.35 7.83
C PHE A 175 -9.78 -19.17 8.77
N ALA A 176 -9.95 -19.46 10.06
CA ALA A 176 -8.87 -19.43 11.04
C ALA A 176 -7.74 -20.42 10.70
N ALA A 177 -8.08 -21.61 10.21
CA ALA A 177 -7.09 -22.61 9.77
C ALA A 177 -6.30 -22.12 8.54
N LEU A 178 -6.97 -21.51 7.55
CA LEU A 178 -6.29 -20.92 6.39
C LEU A 178 -5.37 -19.76 6.82
N ALA A 179 -5.89 -18.82 7.62
CA ALA A 179 -5.13 -17.69 8.14
C ALA A 179 -3.91 -18.15 8.94
N SER A 180 -4.07 -19.12 9.84
CA SER A 180 -2.97 -19.69 10.63
C SER A 180 -1.88 -20.32 9.76
N ARG A 181 -2.24 -20.98 8.66
CA ARG A 181 -1.25 -21.52 7.72
C ARG A 181 -0.45 -20.42 7.03
N LEU A 182 -1.10 -19.32 6.63
CA LEU A 182 -0.41 -18.17 6.06
C LEU A 182 0.52 -17.52 7.08
N LEU A 183 0.06 -17.33 8.32
CA LEU A 183 0.86 -16.79 9.43
C LEU A 183 2.05 -17.68 9.78
N GLY A 184 1.90 -19.01 9.71
CA GLY A 184 3.00 -19.95 9.94
C GLY A 184 4.16 -19.76 8.94
N GLN A 185 3.88 -19.37 7.69
CA GLN A 185 4.92 -19.04 6.70
C GLN A 185 5.67 -17.73 7.03
N LEU A 186 5.04 -16.85 7.82
CA LEU A 186 5.62 -15.62 8.37
C LEU A 186 6.33 -15.86 9.71
N GLY A 187 6.41 -17.11 10.17
CA GLY A 187 7.09 -17.49 11.41
C GLY A 187 6.20 -17.46 12.67
N GLU A 188 4.90 -17.18 12.54
CA GLU A 188 3.97 -17.22 13.67
C GLU A 188 3.81 -18.66 14.19
N ARG A 189 3.88 -18.82 15.51
CA ARG A 189 3.76 -20.13 16.17
C ARG A 189 2.41 -20.33 16.84
N THR A 190 1.71 -19.24 17.10
CA THR A 190 0.44 -19.19 17.80
C THR A 190 -0.69 -19.15 16.78
N PRO A 191 -1.42 -20.25 16.55
CA PRO A 191 -2.47 -20.28 15.54
C PRO A 191 -3.67 -19.43 15.96
N LEU A 192 -4.28 -18.79 14.98
CA LEU A 192 -5.57 -18.15 15.09
C LEU A 192 -6.66 -19.22 15.23
N ARG A 193 -7.63 -18.97 16.11
CA ARG A 193 -8.81 -19.79 16.36
C ARG A 193 -10.04 -19.05 15.89
N GLY A 194 -10.97 -19.74 15.24
CA GLY A 194 -12.27 -19.18 14.88
C GLY A 194 -13.35 -19.75 15.79
N GLN A 195 -14.47 -19.05 15.93
CA GLN A 195 -15.57 -19.50 16.77
C GLN A 195 -16.44 -20.55 16.07
N ASP A 196 -16.68 -21.68 16.72
CA ASP A 196 -17.49 -22.77 16.19
C ASP A 196 -18.93 -22.35 15.87
N ALA A 197 -19.44 -21.32 16.55
CA ALA A 197 -20.79 -20.78 16.32
C ALA A 197 -20.92 -20.00 14.99
N ILE A 198 -19.81 -19.61 14.36
CA ILE A 198 -19.80 -18.85 13.11
C ILE A 198 -19.55 -19.80 11.96
N GLY A 199 -20.55 -20.01 11.11
CA GLY A 199 -20.39 -20.78 9.87
C GLY A 199 -19.40 -20.09 8.93
N SER A 200 -18.37 -20.82 8.50
CA SER A 200 -17.35 -20.34 7.55
C SER A 200 -17.15 -21.32 6.40
N ILE A 201 -17.65 -20.93 5.23
CA ILE A 201 -17.66 -21.69 3.98
C ILE A 201 -16.52 -21.17 3.10
N LEU A 202 -15.58 -22.06 2.79
CA LEU A 202 -14.52 -21.79 1.83
C LEU A 202 -14.94 -22.31 0.46
N VAL A 203 -14.94 -21.43 -0.54
CA VAL A 203 -15.31 -21.78 -1.92
C VAL A 203 -14.02 -21.87 -2.73
N GLU A 204 -13.71 -23.08 -3.16
CA GLU A 204 -12.49 -23.41 -3.90
C GLU A 204 -12.77 -23.87 -5.34
N ASP A 205 -14.01 -24.28 -5.64
CA ASP A 205 -14.40 -24.74 -6.97
C ASP A 205 -14.81 -23.56 -7.86
N PRO A 206 -14.10 -23.27 -8.96
CA PRO A 206 -14.46 -22.19 -9.88
C PRO A 206 -15.81 -22.39 -10.58
N ALA A 207 -16.38 -23.60 -10.56
CA ALA A 207 -17.74 -23.85 -11.04
C ALA A 207 -18.82 -23.32 -10.07
N ILE A 208 -18.46 -22.98 -8.84
CA ILE A 208 -19.35 -22.46 -7.81
C ILE A 208 -19.11 -20.96 -7.66
N ALA A 209 -20.09 -20.15 -8.06
CA ALA A 209 -20.05 -18.69 -7.94
C ALA A 209 -21.15 -18.18 -6.99
N PRO A 210 -20.93 -18.21 -5.66
CA PRO A 210 -21.91 -17.69 -4.72
C PRO A 210 -22.01 -16.16 -4.85
N PRO A 211 -23.15 -15.55 -4.44
CA PRO A 211 -23.22 -14.10 -4.42
C PRO A 211 -22.27 -13.54 -3.34
N VAL A 212 -21.66 -12.40 -3.66
CA VAL A 212 -20.63 -11.75 -2.84
C VAL A 212 -21.11 -10.38 -2.37
N ASP A 213 -20.61 -9.93 -1.22
CA ASP A 213 -20.79 -8.56 -0.74
C ASP A 213 -19.56 -7.70 -1.06
N ALA A 214 -18.39 -8.34 -1.23
CA ALA A 214 -17.17 -7.66 -1.66
C ALA A 214 -16.28 -8.53 -2.56
N VAL A 215 -15.57 -7.86 -3.47
CA VAL A 215 -14.48 -8.40 -4.28
C VAL A 215 -13.21 -7.65 -3.92
N LEU A 216 -12.21 -8.38 -3.42
CA LEU A 216 -10.92 -7.84 -3.01
C LEU A 216 -9.86 -8.12 -4.07
N CYS A 217 -9.13 -7.07 -4.43
CA CYS A 217 -8.03 -7.14 -5.38
C CYS A 217 -6.72 -6.67 -4.73
N ARG A 218 -5.58 -7.17 -5.19
CA ARG A 218 -4.29 -6.58 -4.85
C ARG A 218 -4.09 -5.24 -5.57
N LYS A 219 -4.46 -5.17 -6.85
CA LYS A 219 -4.05 -4.08 -7.76
C LYS A 219 -5.24 -3.22 -8.17
N ASN A 220 -4.95 -1.93 -8.38
CA ASN A 220 -5.93 -0.95 -8.86
C ASN A 220 -6.51 -1.34 -10.23
N VAL A 221 -5.65 -1.79 -11.14
CA VAL A 221 -6.01 -2.24 -12.49
C VAL A 221 -6.98 -3.42 -12.49
N THR A 222 -6.76 -4.41 -11.62
CA THR A 222 -7.68 -5.53 -11.42
C THR A 222 -9.03 -5.05 -10.87
N ALA A 223 -9.04 -4.09 -9.95
CA ALA A 223 -10.28 -3.53 -9.41
C ALA A 223 -11.11 -2.81 -10.50
N ILE A 224 -10.45 -2.06 -11.40
CA ILE A 224 -11.10 -1.43 -12.56
C ILE A 224 -11.68 -2.49 -13.51
N TRP A 225 -10.94 -3.58 -13.75
CA TRP A 225 -11.45 -4.70 -14.56
C TRP A 225 -12.68 -5.36 -13.94
N GLN A 226 -12.66 -5.63 -12.63
CA GLN A 226 -13.82 -6.20 -11.93
C GLN A 226 -15.05 -5.27 -12.00
N LEU A 227 -14.84 -3.95 -12.01
CA LEU A 227 -15.90 -2.97 -12.20
C LEU A 227 -16.52 -3.10 -13.60
N ALA A 228 -15.69 -3.16 -14.66
CA ALA A 228 -16.14 -3.34 -16.03
C ALA A 228 -16.97 -4.62 -16.20
N VAL A 229 -16.43 -5.77 -15.76
CA VAL A 229 -17.12 -7.07 -15.81
C VAL A 229 -18.45 -7.03 -15.06
N GLY A 230 -18.50 -6.38 -13.90
CA GLY A 230 -19.72 -6.24 -13.10
C GLY A 230 -20.81 -5.46 -13.83
N LEU A 231 -20.46 -4.31 -14.41
CA LEU A 231 -21.38 -3.46 -15.18
C LEU A 231 -21.87 -4.15 -16.45
N GLU A 232 -20.99 -4.82 -17.19
CA GLU A 232 -21.34 -5.59 -18.41
C GLU A 232 -22.27 -6.76 -18.09
N SER A 233 -22.15 -7.34 -16.89
CA SER A 233 -23.03 -8.38 -16.38
C SER A 233 -24.36 -7.84 -15.83
N GLY A 234 -24.63 -6.54 -15.96
CA GLY A 234 -25.87 -5.89 -15.49
C GLY A 234 -25.94 -5.62 -13.99
N HIS A 235 -24.83 -5.78 -13.25
CA HIS A 235 -24.76 -5.43 -11.83
C HIS A 235 -24.42 -3.95 -11.64
N ARG A 236 -24.63 -3.47 -10.41
CA ARG A 236 -24.28 -2.11 -9.97
C ARG A 236 -23.20 -2.18 -8.89
N PRO A 237 -21.95 -2.54 -9.23
CA PRO A 237 -20.86 -2.54 -8.26
C PRO A 237 -20.49 -1.11 -7.83
N ALA A 238 -20.14 -0.94 -6.55
CA ALA A 238 -19.37 0.20 -6.09
C ALA A 238 -17.88 -0.14 -6.14
N ILE A 239 -17.02 0.86 -6.33
CA ILE A 239 -15.56 0.70 -6.25
C ILE A 239 -14.99 1.71 -5.24
N ARG A 240 -14.11 1.24 -4.36
CA ARG A 240 -13.36 2.08 -3.41
C ARG A 240 -12.19 2.78 -4.12
N MET A 241 -12.42 3.33 -5.30
CA MET A 241 -11.46 4.09 -6.09
C MET A 241 -12.08 5.41 -6.53
N SER A 242 -11.33 6.51 -6.44
CA SER A 242 -11.88 7.80 -6.87
C SER A 242 -12.01 7.82 -8.41
N PRO A 243 -13.05 8.47 -8.96
CA PRO A 243 -13.19 8.64 -10.42
C PRO A 243 -11.95 9.26 -11.09
N ALA A 244 -11.25 10.14 -10.36
CA ALA A 244 -10.01 10.76 -10.83
C ALA A 244 -8.87 9.76 -11.03
N GLU A 245 -8.78 8.71 -10.21
CA GLU A 245 -7.77 7.65 -10.36
C GLU A 245 -8.03 6.80 -11.61
N ILE A 246 -9.29 6.46 -11.88
CA ILE A 246 -9.68 5.72 -13.10
C ILE A 246 -9.42 6.59 -14.33
N THR A 247 -9.78 7.87 -14.26
CA THR A 247 -9.52 8.85 -15.33
C THR A 247 -8.03 8.99 -15.62
N ALA A 248 -7.17 8.93 -14.59
CA ALA A 248 -5.73 9.00 -14.79
C ALA A 248 -5.19 7.84 -15.64
N PHE A 249 -5.75 6.63 -15.54
CA PHE A 249 -5.39 5.53 -16.45
C PHE A 249 -5.77 5.85 -17.91
N ALA A 250 -6.92 6.49 -18.13
CA ALA A 250 -7.31 6.93 -19.47
C ALA A 250 -6.34 8.01 -20.02
N ASP A 251 -6.07 9.04 -19.22
CA ASP A 251 -5.16 10.14 -19.60
C ASP A 251 -3.73 9.65 -19.89
N GLY A 252 -3.23 8.71 -19.07
CA GLY A 252 -1.90 8.14 -19.26
C GLY A 252 -1.82 7.25 -20.50
N ALA A 253 -2.87 6.49 -20.79
CA ALA A 253 -2.95 5.71 -22.02
C ALA A 253 -3.02 6.63 -23.27
N ASP A 254 -3.80 7.71 -23.23
CA ASP A 254 -3.87 8.70 -24.33
C ASP A 254 -2.49 9.31 -24.63
N GLN A 255 -1.71 9.64 -23.60
CA GLN A 255 -0.33 10.15 -23.75
C GLN A 255 0.57 9.11 -24.42
N LEU A 256 0.57 7.87 -23.93
CA LEU A 256 1.39 6.79 -24.49
C LEU A 256 1.00 6.44 -25.93
N LEU A 257 -0.29 6.49 -26.27
CA LEU A 257 -0.81 6.31 -27.63
C LEU A 257 -0.35 7.45 -28.56
N ALA A 258 -0.22 8.66 -28.04
CA ALA A 258 0.34 9.81 -28.76
C ALA A 258 1.89 9.81 -28.84
N GLY A 259 2.56 8.75 -28.34
CA GLY A 259 4.02 8.66 -28.30
C GLY A 259 4.67 9.59 -27.27
N GLN A 260 3.90 10.02 -26.26
CA GLN A 260 4.37 10.87 -25.17
C GLN A 260 4.50 10.05 -23.88
N ARG A 261 5.50 10.37 -23.05
CA ARG A 261 5.67 9.71 -21.75
C ARG A 261 4.55 10.09 -20.80
N ALA A 262 3.94 9.09 -20.18
CA ALA A 262 2.92 9.28 -19.14
C ALA A 262 3.51 9.12 -17.75
N PHE A 263 3.49 10.18 -16.94
CA PHE A 263 3.99 10.11 -15.55
C PHE A 263 2.94 9.67 -14.54
N ARG A 264 1.67 9.57 -14.98
CA ARG A 264 0.54 9.14 -14.17
C ARG A 264 -0.39 8.24 -14.99
N PRO A 265 -0.94 7.17 -14.39
CA PRO A 265 -0.56 6.64 -13.07
C PRO A 265 0.87 6.10 -13.09
N ALA A 266 1.49 5.90 -11.91
CA ALA A 266 2.86 5.39 -11.80
C ALA A 266 3.06 4.04 -12.53
N ALA A 267 1.98 3.29 -12.73
CA ALA A 267 2.00 2.06 -13.52
C ALA A 267 2.43 2.27 -14.98
N PHE A 268 2.31 3.48 -15.52
CA PHE A 268 2.72 3.85 -16.88
C PHE A 268 4.04 4.64 -16.95
N SER A 269 4.62 5.03 -15.82
CA SER A 269 5.78 5.94 -15.79
C SER A 269 7.06 5.37 -16.40
N LEU A 270 7.10 4.07 -16.68
CA LEU A 270 8.25 3.37 -17.23
C LEU A 270 8.19 3.22 -18.75
N PHE A 271 7.06 3.52 -19.40
CA PHE A 271 6.89 3.33 -20.83
C PHE A 271 7.05 4.66 -21.58
N GLU A 272 7.66 4.59 -22.76
CA GLU A 272 7.78 5.74 -23.66
C GLU A 272 6.60 5.87 -24.61
N ASN A 273 5.99 4.74 -24.95
CA ASN A 273 4.88 4.65 -25.89
C ASN A 273 3.96 3.46 -25.53
N TRP A 274 2.78 3.40 -26.15
CA TRP A 274 1.78 2.37 -25.85
C TRP A 274 2.25 0.95 -26.20
N SER A 275 3.03 0.80 -27.27
CA SER A 275 3.55 -0.50 -27.71
C SER A 275 4.43 -1.15 -26.64
N GLU A 276 5.21 -0.36 -25.89
CA GLU A 276 5.98 -0.86 -24.74
C GLU A 276 5.09 -1.35 -23.60
N ALA A 277 4.02 -0.61 -23.29
CA ALA A 277 3.05 -1.04 -22.29
C ALA A 277 2.37 -2.36 -22.70
N GLN A 278 2.00 -2.50 -23.98
CA GLN A 278 1.45 -3.75 -24.54
C GLN A 278 2.44 -4.92 -24.46
N ALA A 279 3.70 -4.69 -24.86
CA ALA A 279 4.74 -5.70 -24.83
C ALA A 279 5.00 -6.18 -23.40
N PHE A 280 5.13 -5.23 -22.46
CA PHE A 280 5.32 -5.53 -21.05
C PHE A 280 4.12 -6.30 -20.48
N ALA A 281 2.89 -5.90 -20.82
CA ALA A 281 1.68 -6.54 -20.32
C ALA A 281 1.53 -8.02 -20.67
N ARG A 282 2.17 -8.46 -21.76
CA ARG A 282 2.20 -9.87 -22.20
C ARG A 282 3.30 -10.69 -21.52
N THR A 283 4.20 -10.06 -20.77
CA THR A 283 5.22 -10.76 -19.99
C THR A 283 4.64 -11.27 -18.66
N PRO A 284 5.22 -12.33 -18.06
CA PRO A 284 4.82 -12.78 -16.72
C PRO A 284 4.89 -11.68 -15.64
N PHE A 285 5.72 -10.66 -15.83
CA PHE A 285 5.89 -9.54 -14.90
C PHE A 285 4.92 -8.38 -15.14
N GLY A 286 4.27 -8.34 -16.30
CA GLY A 286 3.35 -7.27 -16.67
C GLY A 286 1.90 -7.71 -16.82
N GLN A 287 1.56 -8.98 -16.57
CA GLN A 287 0.18 -9.49 -16.60
C GLN A 287 -0.80 -8.60 -15.81
N ASP A 288 -0.30 -7.90 -14.81
CA ASP A 288 -0.98 -6.89 -14.02
C ASP A 288 -1.60 -5.77 -14.85
N LEU A 289 -0.88 -5.28 -15.85
CA LEU A 289 -1.33 -4.22 -16.73
C LEU A 289 -2.24 -4.72 -17.85
N LEU A 290 -2.25 -6.04 -18.08
CA LEU A 290 -3.01 -6.66 -19.17
C LEU A 290 -4.49 -6.27 -19.18
N PRO A 291 -5.22 -6.21 -18.05
CA PRO A 291 -6.64 -5.83 -18.07
C PRO A 291 -6.86 -4.40 -18.57
N VAL A 292 -6.03 -3.44 -18.16
CA VAL A 292 -6.13 -2.06 -18.63
C VAL A 292 -5.69 -1.94 -20.08
N VAL A 293 -4.63 -2.66 -20.47
CA VAL A 293 -4.18 -2.71 -21.86
C VAL A 293 -5.27 -3.29 -22.77
N GLN A 294 -5.92 -4.38 -22.37
CA GLN A 294 -7.03 -4.99 -23.10
C GLN A 294 -8.22 -4.03 -23.21
N ILE A 295 -8.61 -3.39 -22.11
CA ILE A 295 -9.69 -2.37 -22.14
C ILE A 295 -9.36 -1.27 -23.17
N VAL A 296 -8.15 -0.74 -23.15
CA VAL A 296 -7.75 0.35 -24.04
C VAL A 296 -7.62 -0.13 -25.49
N ASP A 297 -7.07 -1.33 -25.73
CA ASP A 297 -6.89 -1.89 -27.07
C ASP A 297 -8.22 -2.27 -27.73
N GLU A 298 -9.17 -2.80 -26.96
CA GLU A 298 -10.45 -3.31 -27.47
C GLU A 298 -11.54 -2.24 -27.51
N VAL A 299 -11.59 -1.36 -26.49
CA VAL A 299 -12.71 -0.43 -26.27
C VAL A 299 -12.27 1.05 -26.22
N GLY A 300 -10.97 1.31 -26.04
CA GLY A 300 -10.41 2.66 -26.00
C GLY A 300 -10.47 3.35 -24.64
N THR A 301 -9.70 4.42 -24.50
CA THR A 301 -9.59 5.22 -23.26
C THR A 301 -10.90 5.91 -22.87
N GLY A 302 -11.79 6.16 -23.83
CA GLY A 302 -13.14 6.69 -23.59
C GLY A 302 -13.98 5.78 -22.67
N TYR A 303 -13.80 4.46 -22.75
CA TYR A 303 -14.51 3.52 -21.89
C TYR A 303 -14.09 3.65 -20.42
N LEU A 304 -12.80 3.80 -20.13
CA LEU A 304 -12.31 4.04 -18.77
C LEU A 304 -12.92 5.31 -18.15
N ARG A 305 -13.07 6.37 -18.95
CA ARG A 305 -13.76 7.61 -18.51
C ARG A 305 -15.24 7.37 -18.25
N ALA A 306 -15.90 6.55 -19.07
CA ALA A 306 -17.29 6.18 -18.86
C ALA A 306 -17.47 5.33 -17.57
N LEU A 307 -16.58 4.38 -17.31
CA LEU A 307 -16.56 3.59 -16.07
C LEU A 307 -16.44 4.49 -14.83
N ALA A 308 -15.57 5.50 -14.89
CA ALA A 308 -15.39 6.46 -13.80
C ALA A 308 -16.69 7.24 -13.47
N GLN A 309 -17.57 7.44 -14.45
CA GLN A 309 -18.86 8.13 -14.27
C GLN A 309 -19.98 7.20 -13.81
N GLN A 310 -19.86 5.89 -14.04
CA GLN A 310 -20.90 4.89 -13.74
C GLN A 310 -20.74 4.22 -12.37
N CYS A 311 -19.75 4.62 -11.58
CA CYS A 311 -19.53 4.08 -10.24
C CYS A 311 -20.75 4.34 -9.34
N ALA A 312 -21.40 3.26 -8.88
CA ALA A 312 -22.53 3.37 -7.98
C ALA A 312 -22.10 3.86 -6.58
N PRO A 313 -22.91 4.67 -5.88
CA PRO A 313 -22.66 4.99 -4.48
C PRO A 313 -22.78 3.72 -3.63
N GLU A 314 -21.94 3.58 -2.60
CA GLU A 314 -21.83 2.37 -1.78
C GLU A 314 -23.19 1.86 -1.25
N ARG A 315 -24.09 2.78 -0.89
CA ARG A 315 -25.42 2.47 -0.33
C ARG A 315 -26.35 1.70 -1.26
N ASN A 316 -26.19 1.86 -2.58
CA ASN A 316 -27.08 1.27 -3.59
C ASN A 316 -26.40 0.17 -4.41
N ALA A 317 -25.17 -0.20 -4.02
CA ALA A 317 -24.38 -1.17 -4.77
C ALA A 317 -24.79 -2.60 -4.46
N ASP A 318 -24.73 -3.46 -5.47
CA ASP A 318 -25.00 -4.89 -5.29
C ASP A 318 -23.84 -5.56 -4.53
N TYR A 319 -22.60 -5.06 -4.72
CA TYR A 319 -21.39 -5.44 -3.97
C TYR A 319 -20.31 -4.36 -4.08
N MET A 320 -19.30 -4.46 -3.21
CA MET A 320 -18.16 -3.55 -3.16
C MET A 320 -16.93 -4.13 -3.86
N ILE A 321 -16.21 -3.33 -4.63
CA ILE A 321 -14.89 -3.66 -5.16
C ILE A 321 -13.86 -2.81 -4.44
N SER A 322 -12.83 -3.43 -3.88
CA SER A 322 -11.79 -2.71 -3.16
C SER A 322 -10.44 -3.36 -3.37
N THR A 323 -9.37 -2.56 -3.32
CA THR A 323 -8.06 -3.15 -3.05
C THR A 323 -7.96 -3.59 -1.59
N VAL A 324 -7.15 -4.60 -1.29
CA VAL A 324 -6.94 -5.07 0.09
C VAL A 324 -6.47 -3.94 1.00
N HIS A 325 -5.58 -3.08 0.50
CA HIS A 325 -5.10 -1.89 1.22
C HIS A 325 -6.22 -0.95 1.66
N ARG A 326 -7.29 -0.81 0.87
CA ARG A 326 -8.45 0.04 1.21
C ARG A 326 -9.55 -0.69 1.98
N ALA A 327 -9.47 -2.02 2.00
CA ALA A 327 -10.35 -2.92 2.72
C ALA A 327 -9.85 -3.24 4.14
N LYS A 328 -8.60 -2.91 4.49
CA LYS A 328 -8.10 -3.00 5.87
C LYS A 328 -9.03 -2.19 6.80
N GLY A 329 -9.37 -2.79 7.94
CA GLY A 329 -10.34 -2.26 8.91
C GLY A 329 -11.82 -2.48 8.54
N LEU A 330 -12.12 -2.97 7.33
CA LEU A 330 -13.48 -3.34 6.92
C LEU A 330 -13.66 -4.86 6.97
N GLU A 331 -14.92 -5.30 6.88
CA GLU A 331 -15.31 -6.71 6.86
C GLU A 331 -16.66 -6.90 6.16
N TRP A 332 -16.85 -8.07 5.57
CA TRP A 332 -18.08 -8.43 4.85
C TRP A 332 -18.48 -9.88 5.12
N LYS A 333 -19.78 -10.16 4.98
CA LYS A 333 -20.30 -11.52 5.14
C LYS A 333 -19.73 -12.47 4.09
N ARG A 334 -19.67 -12.03 2.84
CA ARG A 334 -19.24 -12.85 1.70
C ARG A 334 -18.20 -12.09 0.87
N VAL A 335 -16.99 -12.62 0.81
CA VAL A 335 -15.85 -12.00 0.13
C VAL A 335 -15.33 -12.93 -0.95
N ARG A 336 -15.08 -12.39 -2.15
CA ARG A 336 -14.25 -13.04 -3.16
C ARG A 336 -12.90 -12.35 -3.25
N VAL A 337 -11.82 -13.13 -3.31
CA VAL A 337 -10.47 -12.63 -3.51
C VAL A 337 -10.03 -12.92 -4.94
N ALA A 338 -9.63 -11.89 -5.68
CA ALA A 338 -9.14 -12.02 -7.04
C ALA A 338 -7.73 -12.61 -7.07
N ASN A 339 -7.42 -13.39 -8.11
CA ASN A 339 -6.09 -13.95 -8.32
C ASN A 339 -5.14 -12.94 -9.00
N ASP A 340 -4.77 -11.90 -8.27
CA ASP A 340 -3.78 -10.92 -8.72
C ASP A 340 -2.62 -10.73 -7.72
N PHE A 341 -2.42 -11.67 -6.81
CA PHE A 341 -1.32 -11.70 -5.85
C PHE A 341 -0.03 -12.30 -6.44
N ARG A 342 1.11 -11.97 -5.84
CA ARG A 342 2.40 -12.59 -6.18
C ARG A 342 2.58 -13.85 -5.34
N PHE A 343 2.77 -14.99 -6.00
CA PHE A 343 3.03 -16.26 -5.31
C PHE A 343 4.53 -16.65 -5.29
N ARG A 344 5.39 -15.70 -5.68
CA ARG A 344 6.86 -15.79 -5.77
C ARG A 344 7.47 -14.45 -5.37
N GLY A 345 8.68 -14.47 -4.81
CA GLY A 345 9.37 -13.27 -4.37
C GLY A 345 9.96 -12.50 -5.55
N ALA A 346 10.22 -11.22 -5.33
CA ALA A 346 10.82 -10.35 -6.35
C ALA A 346 12.22 -10.80 -6.78
N ASP A 347 12.92 -11.53 -5.91
CA ASP A 347 14.23 -12.16 -6.14
C ASP A 347 14.15 -13.49 -6.93
N GLY A 348 12.95 -13.92 -7.31
CA GLY A 348 12.70 -15.21 -7.96
C GLY A 348 12.50 -16.38 -7.00
N SER A 349 12.46 -16.13 -5.69
CA SER A 349 12.20 -17.16 -4.69
C SER A 349 10.84 -17.86 -4.93
N PRO A 350 10.72 -19.16 -4.59
CA PRO A 350 9.51 -19.94 -4.84
C PRO A 350 8.36 -19.62 -3.88
N PHE A 351 8.58 -18.69 -2.94
CA PHE A 351 7.64 -18.22 -1.93
C PHE A 351 7.40 -16.72 -2.12
N PRO A 352 6.22 -16.20 -1.75
CA PRO A 352 5.99 -14.76 -1.74
C PRO A 352 6.90 -14.04 -0.75
N ASP A 353 7.15 -12.78 -1.04
CA ASP A 353 7.73 -11.82 -0.11
C ASP A 353 6.83 -11.68 1.13
N GLU A 354 7.39 -11.27 2.28
CA GLU A 354 6.61 -11.18 3.53
C GLU A 354 5.46 -10.15 3.45
N ASP A 355 5.69 -9.02 2.75
CA ASP A 355 4.68 -7.97 2.53
C ASP A 355 3.44 -8.54 1.79
N GLU A 356 3.70 -9.39 0.81
CA GLU A 356 2.68 -10.05 0.00
C GLU A 356 1.92 -11.10 0.82
N MET A 357 2.61 -11.85 1.68
CA MET A 357 1.99 -12.78 2.61
C MET A 357 1.09 -12.07 3.63
N ARG A 358 1.54 -10.94 4.19
CA ARG A 358 0.72 -10.08 5.06
C ARG A 358 -0.53 -9.59 4.33
N LEU A 359 -0.39 -9.18 3.07
CA LEU A 359 -1.51 -8.74 2.25
C LEU A 359 -2.53 -9.87 1.99
N LEU A 360 -2.07 -11.08 1.69
CA LEU A 360 -2.94 -12.27 1.57
C LEU A 360 -3.68 -12.57 2.88
N TYR A 361 -2.98 -12.53 4.01
CA TYR A 361 -3.56 -12.70 5.34
C TYR A 361 -4.66 -11.66 5.62
N VAL A 362 -4.40 -10.38 5.34
CA VAL A 362 -5.42 -9.33 5.46
C VAL A 362 -6.62 -9.65 4.58
N ALA A 363 -6.42 -10.04 3.32
CA ALA A 363 -7.50 -10.33 2.37
C ALA A 363 -8.43 -11.45 2.85
N VAL A 364 -7.88 -12.60 3.26
CA VAL A 364 -8.69 -13.76 3.68
C VAL A 364 -9.43 -13.54 5.00
N THR A 365 -8.90 -12.65 5.85
CA THR A 365 -9.53 -12.32 7.14
C THR A 365 -10.63 -11.26 7.02
N ARG A 366 -10.93 -10.74 5.83
CA ARG A 366 -12.05 -9.78 5.64
C ARG A 366 -13.42 -10.46 5.56
N ALA A 367 -13.46 -11.77 5.34
CA ALA A 367 -14.69 -12.56 5.25
C ALA A 367 -15.21 -12.98 6.63
N GLN A 368 -16.53 -12.94 6.85
CA GLN A 368 -17.17 -13.51 8.05
C GLN A 368 -17.71 -14.93 7.80
N HIS A 369 -18.45 -15.13 6.69
CA HIS A 369 -19.19 -16.38 6.43
C HIS A 369 -18.79 -17.11 5.17
N VAL A 370 -18.53 -16.41 4.06
CA VAL A 370 -18.14 -17.02 2.79
C VAL A 370 -16.86 -16.36 2.29
N LEU A 371 -15.86 -17.18 2.00
CA LEU A 371 -14.60 -16.77 1.39
C LEU A 371 -14.43 -17.54 0.08
N ASP A 372 -14.54 -16.84 -1.03
CA ASP A 372 -14.29 -17.36 -2.37
C ASP A 372 -12.86 -17.07 -2.79
N ILE A 373 -12.07 -18.14 -2.83
CA ILE A 373 -10.66 -18.17 -3.28
C ILE A 373 -10.49 -19.10 -4.48
N SER A 374 -11.60 -19.46 -5.16
CA SER A 374 -11.59 -20.40 -6.28
C SER A 374 -10.57 -20.01 -7.36
N SER A 375 -10.43 -18.71 -7.63
CA SER A 375 -9.47 -18.19 -8.61
C SER A 375 -8.00 -18.38 -8.20
N MET A 376 -7.70 -18.54 -6.91
CA MET A 376 -6.35 -18.66 -6.35
C MET A 376 -6.02 -20.05 -5.79
N ARG A 377 -6.95 -21.01 -5.90
CA ARG A 377 -6.84 -22.32 -5.23
C ARG A 377 -5.51 -23.01 -5.50
N ASP A 378 -5.12 -23.13 -6.76
CA ASP A 378 -3.91 -23.86 -7.15
C ASP A 378 -2.64 -23.21 -6.58
N GLU A 379 -2.60 -21.87 -6.56
CA GLU A 379 -1.45 -21.15 -6.01
C GLU A 379 -1.38 -21.27 -4.49
N LEU A 380 -2.53 -21.21 -3.79
CA LEU A 380 -2.58 -21.44 -2.34
C LEU A 380 -2.22 -22.88 -1.97
N LEU A 381 -2.65 -23.88 -2.75
CA LEU A 381 -2.25 -25.27 -2.53
C LEU A 381 -0.75 -25.45 -2.69
N ARG A 382 -0.13 -24.86 -3.72
CA ARG A 382 1.33 -24.89 -3.90
C ARG A 382 2.05 -24.19 -2.75
N LEU A 383 1.54 -23.05 -2.29
CA LEU A 383 2.11 -22.29 -1.19
C LEU A 383 2.12 -23.12 0.11
N VAL A 384 0.98 -23.73 0.45
CA VAL A 384 0.83 -24.53 1.67
C VAL A 384 1.60 -25.84 1.60
N ALA A 385 1.62 -26.51 0.44
CA ALA A 385 2.33 -27.78 0.26
C ALA A 385 3.86 -27.63 0.30
N ARG A 386 4.39 -26.45 -0.04
CA ARG A 386 5.83 -26.19 -0.13
C ARG A 386 6.54 -25.95 1.20
N GLY A 387 5.81 -25.84 2.31
CA GLY A 387 6.30 -25.68 3.69
C GLY A 387 7.70 -25.06 3.80
N ARG A 388 7.80 -23.75 4.05
CA ARG A 388 9.08 -23.06 4.28
C ARG A 388 10.03 -23.82 5.22
#